data_AF-W4UUH7-F1
#
_entry.id   AF-W4UUH7-F1
#
_cell.length_a   1.000
_cell.length_b   1.000
_cell.length_c   1.000
_cell.angle_alpha   90.00
_cell.angle_beta   90.00
_cell.angle_gamma   90.00
#
_symmetry.space_group_name_H-M   'P 1'
#
loop_
_entity.id
_entity.type
_entity.pdbx_description
1 polymer ?
#
loop_
_entity_poly.entity_id
_entity_poly.type
_entity_poly.pdbx_seq_one_letter_code
_entity_poly.pdbx_strand_id
1 'polypeptide(L)'
;MVSKGTQGAFIDKVLTDFERYSYYISFPMTNGERYIIENDDFFYYLQKQNAVDKEQYQKEIKEKLIKGSSIDILNPNSSFIKVPNVPSIETNVKKGIDEFIKTYFDNDKTLKDGITDDERTAIIQKLFEWKVASKIDDETGYLVISR
;
A
#
# COMPACT_ATOMS: atom_id res chain seq x y z
N MET A 1 4.73 14.94 -14.53
CA MET A 1 5.15 15.34 -13.17
C MET A 1 3.90 15.54 -12.34
N VAL A 2 3.74 14.77 -11.27
CA VAL A 2 2.57 14.87 -10.40
C VAL A 2 2.89 15.89 -9.29
N SER A 3 2.03 16.89 -9.10
CA SER A 3 2.30 18.00 -8.18
C SER A 3 2.38 17.53 -6.72
N LYS A 4 3.23 18.16 -5.89
CA LYS A 4 3.35 17.84 -4.45
C LYS A 4 2.00 17.81 -3.72
N GLY A 5 1.02 18.62 -4.16
CA GLY A 5 -0.33 18.64 -3.58
C GLY A 5 -1.11 17.32 -3.70
N THR A 6 -0.99 16.63 -4.83
CA THR A 6 -1.68 15.34 -5.05
C THR A 6 -1.04 14.17 -4.27
N GLN A 7 0.26 14.23 -3.99
CA GLN A 7 0.92 13.23 -3.14
C GLN A 7 0.46 13.36 -1.69
N GLY A 8 0.40 14.59 -1.16
CA GLY A 8 -0.07 14.84 0.20
C GLY A 8 -1.49 14.30 0.42
N ALA A 9 -2.42 14.63 -0.49
CA ALA A 9 -3.82 14.18 -0.40
C ALA A 9 -3.96 12.65 -0.44
N PHE A 10 -3.19 11.97 -1.30
CA PHE A 10 -3.16 10.51 -1.33
C PHE A 10 -2.65 9.90 -0.01
N ILE A 11 -1.54 10.42 0.51
CA ILE A 11 -0.97 9.94 1.79
C ILE A 11 -1.93 10.20 2.95
N ASP A 12 -2.60 11.35 2.98
CA ASP A 12 -3.62 11.66 3.98
C ASP A 12 -4.79 10.67 3.93
N LYS A 13 -5.25 10.32 2.74
CA LYS A 13 -6.32 9.32 2.55
C LYS A 13 -5.93 7.96 3.13
N VAL A 14 -4.74 7.45 2.81
CA VAL A 14 -4.33 6.10 3.27
C VAL A 14 -4.03 6.05 4.76
N LEU A 15 -3.47 7.12 5.34
CA LEU A 15 -3.11 7.15 6.76
C LEU A 15 -4.27 7.49 7.71
N THR A 16 -5.41 7.97 7.19
CA THR A 16 -6.60 8.29 8.00
C THR A 16 -7.58 7.14 8.11
N ASP A 17 -7.43 6.10 7.31
CA ASP A 17 -8.28 4.90 7.36
C ASP A 17 -7.79 3.94 8.47
N PHE A 18 -8.55 3.84 9.56
CA PHE A 18 -8.31 2.90 10.66
C PHE A 18 -9.46 1.89 10.80
N GLU A 19 -10.16 1.61 9.71
CA GLU A 19 -11.14 0.53 9.65
C GLU A 19 -10.46 -0.84 9.76
N ARG A 20 -11.27 -1.90 9.93
CA ARG A 20 -10.79 -3.28 10.13
C ARG A 20 -9.92 -3.82 8.98
N TYR A 21 -10.17 -3.34 7.77
CA TYR A 21 -9.35 -3.57 6.60
C TYR A 21 -9.01 -2.21 6.02
N SER A 22 -7.87 -1.68 6.44
CA SER A 22 -7.46 -0.33 6.10
C SER A 22 -6.69 -0.30 4.77
N TYR A 23 -6.44 0.90 4.25
CA TYR A 23 -5.63 1.05 3.04
C TYR A 23 -4.21 0.50 3.23
N TYR A 24 -3.73 -0.21 2.22
CA TYR A 24 -2.34 -0.64 2.15
C TYR A 24 -1.38 0.54 1.96
N ILE A 25 -0.24 0.43 2.62
CA ILE A 25 0.90 1.33 2.49
C ILE A 25 2.07 0.56 1.91
N SER A 26 2.80 1.16 0.96
CA SER A 26 4.08 0.62 0.50
C SER A 26 5.25 1.53 0.86
N PHE A 27 6.34 0.95 1.35
CA PHE A 27 7.56 1.69 1.69
C PHE A 27 8.83 0.83 1.54
N PRO A 28 9.99 1.45 1.27
CA PRO A 28 11.26 0.79 1.39
C PRO A 28 11.66 0.65 2.87
N MET A 29 12.28 -0.48 3.21
CA MET A 29 12.96 -0.69 4.49
C MET A 29 14.47 -0.39 4.38
N THR A 30 15.14 -0.29 5.53
CA THR A 30 16.59 -0.06 5.63
C THR A 30 17.43 -1.19 5.04
N ASN A 31 16.88 -2.40 4.93
CA ASN A 31 17.49 -3.54 4.24
C ASN A 31 17.46 -3.43 2.69
N GLY A 32 16.92 -2.34 2.13
CA GLY A 32 16.83 -2.09 0.70
C GLY A 32 15.62 -2.74 0.01
N GLU A 33 14.87 -3.56 0.73
CA GLU A 33 13.69 -4.26 0.22
C GLU A 33 12.42 -3.41 0.39
N ARG A 34 11.41 -3.69 -0.42
CA ARG A 34 10.10 -3.03 -0.33
C ARG A 34 9.09 -3.94 0.36
N TYR A 35 8.26 -3.32 1.19
CA TYR A 35 7.20 -3.99 1.92
C TYR A 35 5.86 -3.30 1.69
N ILE A 36 4.79 -4.06 1.91
CA ILE A 36 3.43 -3.54 2.09
C ILE A 36 2.86 -3.99 3.44
N ILE A 37 1.90 -3.23 3.97
CA ILE A 37 1.18 -3.50 5.22
C ILE A 37 -0.12 -2.68 5.21
N GLU A 38 -1.17 -3.14 5.89
CA GLU A 38 -2.38 -2.36 6.16
C GLU A 38 -2.07 -1.23 7.16
N ASN A 39 -2.66 -0.04 6.96
CA ASN A 39 -2.39 1.15 7.79
C ASN A 39 -2.65 0.92 9.29
N ASP A 40 -3.76 0.26 9.62
CA ASP A 40 -4.14 -0.05 11.00
C ASP A 40 -3.18 -1.04 11.65
N ASP A 41 -2.79 -2.11 10.95
CA ASP A 41 -1.75 -3.05 11.40
C ASP A 41 -0.42 -2.34 11.65
N PHE A 42 -0.05 -1.41 10.77
CA PHE A 42 1.17 -0.64 10.93
C PHE A 42 1.10 0.31 12.15
N PHE A 43 -0.04 0.96 12.34
CA PHE A 43 -0.30 1.74 13.54
C PHE A 43 -0.20 0.88 14.81
N TYR A 44 -0.87 -0.28 14.86
CA TYR A 44 -0.80 -1.17 16.01
C TYR A 44 0.61 -1.69 16.28
N TYR A 45 1.38 -1.98 15.23
CA TYR A 45 2.78 -2.34 15.36
C TYR A 45 3.57 -1.22 16.06
N LEU A 46 3.48 0.03 15.57
CA LEU A 46 4.23 1.15 16.14
C LEU A 46 3.72 1.55 17.53
N GLN A 47 2.42 1.48 17.77
CA GLN A 47 1.83 1.72 19.09
C GLN A 47 2.40 0.74 20.12
N LYS A 48 2.56 -0.54 19.77
CA LYS A 48 3.16 -1.55 20.66
C LYS A 48 4.64 -1.31 20.95
N GLN A 49 5.39 -0.76 19.99
CA GLN A 49 6.82 -0.51 20.17
C GLN A 49 7.10 0.81 20.92
N ASN A 50 6.37 1.87 20.58
CA ASN A 50 6.74 3.25 20.94
C ASN A 50 5.63 4.01 21.69
N ALA A 51 4.49 3.38 21.98
CA ALA A 51 3.32 4.00 22.62
C ALA A 51 2.79 5.26 21.88
N VAL A 52 2.93 5.31 20.55
CA VAL A 52 2.44 6.42 19.73
C VAL A 52 0.91 6.44 19.66
N ASP A 53 0.34 7.65 19.65
CA ASP A 53 -1.06 7.85 19.29
C ASP A 53 -1.25 7.96 17.75
N LYS A 54 -2.50 8.05 17.30
CA LYS A 54 -2.83 8.11 15.87
C LYS A 54 -2.27 9.37 15.19
N GLU A 55 -2.29 10.52 15.87
CA GLU A 55 -1.82 11.78 15.30
C GLU A 55 -0.29 11.78 15.12
N GLN A 56 0.42 11.29 16.14
CA GLN A 56 1.87 11.08 16.10
C GLN A 56 2.25 10.10 14.99
N TYR A 57 1.59 8.95 14.94
CA TYR A 57 1.77 7.96 13.87
C TYR A 57 1.59 8.57 12.48
N GLN A 58 0.46 9.24 12.25
CA GLN A 58 0.15 9.85 10.97
C GLN A 58 1.20 10.88 10.56
N LYS A 59 1.60 11.76 11.48
CA LYS A 59 2.63 12.77 11.22
C LYS A 59 3.96 12.13 10.85
N GLU A 60 4.45 11.19 11.65
CA GLU A 60 5.75 10.54 11.45
C GLU A 60 5.79 9.75 10.14
N ILE A 61 4.76 8.94 9.87
CA ILE A 61 4.71 8.11 8.67
C ILE A 61 4.46 8.96 7.42
N LYS A 62 3.60 9.98 7.48
CA LYS A 62 3.39 10.92 6.38
C LYS A 62 4.70 11.58 5.95
N GLU A 63 5.50 12.06 6.90
CA GLU A 63 6.79 12.67 6.58
C GLU A 63 7.74 11.70 5.87
N LYS A 64 7.83 10.45 6.36
CA LYS A 64 8.68 9.41 5.74
C LYS A 64 8.21 9.06 4.33
N LEU A 65 6.90 8.87 4.14
CA LEU A 65 6.32 8.51 2.84
C LEU A 65 6.44 9.65 1.81
N ILE A 66 6.24 10.91 2.22
CA ILE A 66 6.42 12.07 1.32
C ILE A 66 7.88 12.22 0.89
N LYS A 67 8.82 12.03 1.83
CA LYS A 67 10.26 12.11 1.55
C LYS A 67 10.79 10.88 0.78
N GLY A 68 10.01 9.80 0.70
CA GLY A 68 10.47 8.52 0.15
C GLY A 68 11.57 7.87 0.99
N SER A 69 11.62 8.18 2.29
CA SER A 69 12.65 7.67 3.19
C SER A 69 12.40 6.21 3.54
N SER A 70 13.48 5.43 3.67
CA SER A 70 13.40 4.10 4.25
C SER A 70 12.87 4.16 5.68
N ILE A 71 12.02 3.19 6.02
CA ILE A 71 11.50 3.03 7.37
C ILE A 71 12.28 1.91 8.06
N ASP A 72 12.82 2.20 9.24
CA ASP A 72 13.49 1.22 10.07
C ASP A 72 12.47 0.47 10.93
N ILE A 73 12.38 -0.84 10.73
CA ILE A 73 11.44 -1.73 11.43
C ILE A 73 12.26 -2.88 12.01
N LEU A 74 12.43 -2.85 13.32
CA LEU A 74 13.16 -3.86 14.08
C LEU A 74 12.20 -5.03 14.35
N ASN A 75 12.45 -6.18 13.71
CA ASN A 75 11.62 -7.39 13.81
C ASN A 75 10.20 -7.22 13.21
N PRO A 76 10.08 -7.15 11.87
CA PRO A 76 8.77 -7.15 11.22
C PRO A 76 7.98 -8.41 11.59
N ASN A 77 6.72 -8.25 11.97
CA ASN A 77 5.80 -9.37 12.15
C ASN A 77 5.22 -9.82 10.79
N SER A 78 4.34 -10.82 10.80
CA SER A 78 3.76 -11.39 9.58
C SER A 78 2.90 -10.43 8.75
N SER A 79 2.49 -9.29 9.31
CA SER A 79 1.69 -8.27 8.60
C SER A 79 2.55 -7.42 7.65
N PHE A 80 3.88 -7.45 7.79
CA PHE A 80 4.80 -6.84 6.83
C PHE A 80 5.08 -7.84 5.71
N ILE A 81 4.51 -7.60 4.54
CA ILE A 81 4.63 -8.49 3.39
C ILE A 81 5.73 -7.94 2.48
N LYS A 82 6.80 -8.72 2.27
CA LYS A 82 7.86 -8.37 1.33
C LYS A 82 7.29 -8.41 -0.08
N VAL A 83 7.55 -7.37 -0.87
CA VAL A 83 7.09 -7.30 -2.26
C VAL A 83 7.95 -8.23 -3.13
N PRO A 84 7.37 -9.25 -3.77
CA PRO A 84 8.12 -10.13 -4.67
C PRO A 84 8.34 -9.45 -6.03
N ASN A 85 9.40 -9.87 -6.73
CA ASN A 85 9.55 -9.52 -8.13
C ASN A 85 8.72 -10.48 -8.98
N VAL A 86 7.67 -9.96 -9.63
CA VAL A 86 6.76 -10.74 -10.47
C VAL A 86 6.82 -10.23 -11.91
N PRO A 87 7.52 -10.94 -12.83
CA PRO A 87 7.76 -10.46 -14.19
C PRO A 87 6.49 -10.16 -15.02
N SER A 88 5.39 -10.90 -14.77
CA SER A 88 4.10 -10.65 -15.42
C SER A 88 3.54 -9.27 -15.05
N ILE A 89 3.60 -8.90 -13.77
CA ILE A 89 3.19 -7.59 -13.26
C ILE A 89 4.07 -6.49 -13.89
N GLU A 90 5.39 -6.64 -13.86
CA GLU A 90 6.32 -5.66 -14.44
C GLU A 90 6.13 -5.45 -15.94
N THR A 91 5.72 -6.50 -16.66
CA THR A 91 5.40 -6.40 -18.09
C THR A 91 4.13 -5.59 -18.31
N ASN A 92 3.09 -5.79 -17.50
CA ASN A 92 1.83 -5.06 -17.62
C ASN A 92 1.94 -3.61 -17.13
N VAL A 93 2.81 -3.32 -16.15
CA VAL A 93 3.11 -1.95 -15.69
C VAL A 93 3.55 -1.04 -16.85
N LYS A 94 4.30 -1.57 -17.81
CA LYS A 94 4.79 -0.83 -18.99
C LYS A 94 3.66 -0.35 -19.92
N LYS A 95 2.47 -0.92 -19.81
CA LYS A 95 1.29 -0.54 -20.60
C LYS A 95 0.57 0.70 -20.03
N GLY A 96 0.97 1.16 -18.85
CA GLY A 96 0.36 2.30 -18.17
C GLY A 96 -0.81 1.91 -17.26
N ILE A 97 -1.20 2.85 -16.40
CA ILE A 97 -2.14 2.62 -15.30
C ILE A 97 -3.51 2.12 -15.78
N ASP A 98 -4.07 2.67 -16.85
CA ASP A 98 -5.43 2.31 -17.27
C ASP A 98 -5.51 0.91 -17.84
N GLU A 99 -4.52 0.51 -18.64
CA GLU A 99 -4.45 -0.85 -19.17
C GLU A 99 -4.13 -1.87 -18.08
N PHE A 100 -3.29 -1.49 -17.11
CA PHE A 100 -3.03 -2.31 -15.93
C PHE A 100 -4.31 -2.59 -15.14
N ILE A 101 -5.14 -1.57 -14.94
CA ILE A 101 -6.38 -1.70 -14.19
C ILE A 101 -7.39 -2.57 -14.94
N LYS A 102 -7.56 -2.37 -16.25
CA LYS A 102 -8.38 -3.26 -17.09
C LYS A 102 -7.91 -4.71 -17.08
N THR A 103 -6.60 -4.92 -17.00
CA THR A 103 -6.02 -6.26 -16.96
C THR A 103 -6.40 -7.00 -15.68
N TYR A 104 -6.29 -6.35 -14.53
CA TYR A 104 -6.38 -7.00 -13.21
C TYR A 104 -7.69 -6.79 -12.45
N PHE A 105 -8.48 -5.77 -12.80
CA PHE A 105 -9.67 -5.39 -12.05
C PHE A 105 -10.93 -5.50 -12.90
N ASP A 106 -11.99 -6.08 -12.33
CA ASP A 106 -13.32 -6.06 -12.87
C ASP A 106 -14.01 -4.73 -12.57
N ASN A 107 -14.69 -4.19 -13.58
CA ASN A 107 -15.38 -2.89 -13.53
C ASN A 107 -14.49 -1.77 -12.96
N ASP A 108 -13.18 -1.82 -13.25
CA ASP A 108 -12.16 -0.89 -12.78
C ASP A 108 -12.12 -0.70 -11.25
N LYS A 109 -12.58 -1.70 -10.46
CA LYS A 109 -12.71 -1.57 -9.00
C LYS A 109 -12.22 -2.78 -8.21
N THR A 110 -12.59 -3.99 -8.60
CA THR A 110 -12.38 -5.20 -7.78
C THR A 110 -11.37 -6.12 -8.43
N LEU A 111 -10.37 -6.61 -7.70
CA LEU A 111 -9.36 -7.51 -8.23
C LEU A 111 -10.02 -8.81 -8.74
N LYS A 112 -9.65 -9.24 -9.95
CA LYS A 112 -10.14 -10.48 -10.56
C LYS A 112 -9.72 -11.71 -9.77
N ASP A 113 -10.50 -12.78 -9.91
CA ASP A 113 -10.15 -14.11 -9.42
C ASP A 113 -8.91 -14.69 -10.14
N GLY A 114 -8.27 -15.67 -9.51
CA GLY A 114 -7.12 -16.39 -10.08
C GLY A 114 -5.79 -15.66 -9.98
N ILE A 115 -5.77 -14.48 -9.35
CA ILE A 115 -4.54 -13.72 -9.04
C ILE A 115 -3.88 -14.31 -7.80
N THR A 116 -2.62 -14.69 -7.93
CA THR A 116 -1.82 -15.26 -6.83
C THR A 116 -1.51 -14.21 -5.75
N ASP A 117 -1.14 -14.64 -4.55
CA ASP A 117 -0.80 -13.72 -3.46
C ASP A 117 0.45 -12.88 -3.77
N ASP A 118 1.43 -13.45 -4.48
CA ASP A 118 2.61 -12.73 -4.95
C ASP A 118 2.24 -11.64 -5.96
N GLU A 119 1.39 -11.98 -6.94
CA GLU A 119 0.86 -11.01 -7.90
C GLU A 119 0.06 -9.92 -7.21
N ARG A 120 -0.82 -10.28 -6.26
CA ARG A 120 -1.61 -9.32 -5.48
C ARG A 120 -0.72 -8.35 -4.73
N THR A 121 0.32 -8.84 -4.07
CA THR A 121 1.29 -8.04 -3.32
C THR A 121 2.02 -7.06 -4.26
N ALA A 122 2.49 -7.54 -5.41
CA ALA A 122 3.12 -6.70 -6.42
C ALA A 122 2.14 -5.67 -7.03
N ILE A 123 0.88 -6.04 -7.26
CA ILE A 123 -0.19 -5.14 -7.74
C ILE A 123 -0.41 -4.01 -6.73
N ILE A 124 -0.59 -4.32 -5.45
CA ILE A 124 -0.77 -3.33 -4.38
C ILE A 124 0.39 -2.33 -4.36
N GLN A 125 1.63 -2.82 -4.47
CA GLN A 125 2.82 -1.97 -4.51
C GLN A 125 2.78 -0.99 -5.69
N LYS A 126 2.40 -1.44 -6.89
CA LYS A 126 2.28 -0.55 -8.07
C LYS A 126 1.14 0.45 -7.95
N LEU A 127 0.00 0.02 -7.41
CA LEU A 127 -1.13 0.91 -7.15
C LEU A 127 -0.71 2.06 -6.22
N PHE A 128 0.01 1.74 -5.14
CA PHE A 128 0.52 2.74 -4.21
C PHE A 128 1.48 3.74 -4.89
N GLU A 129 2.40 3.26 -5.74
CA GLU A 129 3.30 4.13 -6.53
C GLU A 129 2.54 5.08 -7.46
N TRP A 130 1.43 4.60 -8.03
CA TRP A 130 0.54 5.40 -8.85
C TRP A 130 -0.50 6.20 -8.07
N LYS A 131 -0.44 6.18 -6.74
CA LYS A 131 -1.35 6.92 -5.85
C LYS A 131 -2.80 6.49 -5.99
N VAL A 132 -3.00 5.19 -6.24
CA VAL A 132 -4.31 4.54 -6.20
C VAL A 132 -4.41 3.79 -4.87
N ALA A 133 -5.37 4.18 -4.03
CA ALA A 133 -5.54 3.55 -2.73
C ALA A 133 -6.19 2.18 -2.92
N SER A 134 -5.72 1.17 -2.19
CA SER A 134 -6.28 -0.19 -2.24
C SER A 134 -6.42 -0.78 -0.85
N LYS A 135 -7.50 -1.52 -0.61
CA LYS A 135 -7.78 -2.22 0.65
C LYS A 135 -8.58 -3.49 0.41
N ILE A 136 -8.67 -4.36 1.41
CA ILE A 136 -9.60 -5.49 1.37
C ILE A 136 -11.00 -4.97 1.71
N ASP A 137 -11.97 -5.34 0.88
CA ASP A 137 -13.38 -5.08 1.15
C ASP A 137 -13.89 -6.06 2.22
N ASP A 138 -14.54 -5.54 3.26
CA ASP A 138 -14.92 -6.31 4.44
C ASP A 138 -16.07 -7.30 4.20
N GLU A 139 -16.95 -6.99 3.25
CA GLU A 139 -18.07 -7.84 2.85
C GLU A 139 -17.61 -8.99 1.95
N THR A 140 -16.74 -8.70 0.98
CA THR A 140 -16.43 -9.64 -0.10
C THR A 140 -15.06 -10.30 0.03
N GLY A 141 -14.16 -9.74 0.83
CA GLY A 141 -12.78 -10.21 0.99
C GLY A 141 -11.87 -9.94 -0.23
N TYR A 142 -12.38 -9.25 -1.25
CA TYR A 142 -11.61 -8.89 -2.42
C TYR A 142 -10.78 -7.64 -2.19
N LEU A 143 -9.63 -7.56 -2.88
CA LEU A 143 -8.89 -6.31 -2.99
C LEU A 143 -9.70 -5.34 -3.87
N VAL A 144 -10.04 -4.19 -3.32
CA VAL A 144 -10.72 -3.10 -4.04
C VAL A 144 -9.83 -1.87 -4.10
N ILE A 145 -10.02 -1.06 -5.14
CA ILE A 145 -9.31 0.21 -5.32
C ILE A 145 -10.24 1.42 -5.20
N SER A 146 -9.65 2.54 -4.79
CA SER A 146 -10.31 3.84 -4.69
C SER A 146 -9.46 4.90 -5.38
N ARG A 147 -9.88 5.23 -6.60
CA ARG A 147 -9.28 6.25 -7.49
C ARG A 147 -9.85 7.64 -7.21
#